data_AF-A0A7S6WR23-F1
#
_entry.id   AF-A0A7S6WR23-F1
#
_cell.length_a   1.000
_cell.length_b   1.000
_cell.length_c   1.000
_cell.angle_alpha   90.00
_cell.angle_beta   90.00
_cell.angle_gamma   90.00
#
_symmetry.space_group_name_H-M   'P 1'
#
loop_
_entity.id
_entity.type
_entity.pdbx_description
1 polymer ?
#
loop_
_entity_poly.entity_id
_entity_poly.type
_entity_poly.pdbx_seq_one_letter_code
_entity_poly.pdbx_strand_id
1 'polypeptide(L)' 'MPAVSISMKSGLLFALEQTALKTGFSKSKIMEKALERYLIEIKEDLEDSSLAEKAWSEFAASGERTYTLDEVSKELGI' A
#
# COMPACT_ATOMS: atom_id res chain seq x y z
N MET A 1 -14.24 -10.04 23.62
CA MET A 1 -13.65 -9.84 22.29
C MET A 1 -13.95 -8.42 21.86
N PRO A 2 -12.96 -7.67 21.34
CA PRO A 2 -13.21 -6.38 20.72
C PRO A 2 -14.23 -6.54 19.59
N ALA A 3 -15.13 -5.57 19.43
CA ALA A 3 -16.12 -5.56 18.37
C ALA A 3 -16.05 -4.23 17.63
N VAL A 4 -16.24 -4.29 16.31
CA VAL A 4 -16.26 -3.12 15.43
C VAL A 4 -17.59 -3.13 14.68
N SER A 5 -18.26 -1.97 14.66
CA SER A 5 -19.41 -1.72 13.79
C SER A 5 -18.97 -0.80 12.67
N ILE A 6 -19.27 -1.17 11.42
CA ILE A 6 -18.91 -0.39 10.24
C ILE A 6 -20.12 -0.17 9.36
N SER A 7 -20.27 1.06 8.87
CA SER A 7 -21.17 1.36 7.77
C SER A 7 -20.43 1.11 6.46
N MET A 8 -21.06 0.41 5.53
CA MET A 8 -20.48 0.10 4.22
C MET A 8 -21.53 0.19 3.13
N LYS A 9 -21.08 0.43 1.89
CA LYS A 9 -21.95 0.42 0.71
C LYS A 9 -22.59 -0.95 0.55
N SER A 10 -23.87 -0.99 0.16
CA SER A 10 -24.63 -2.24 -0.04
C SER A 10 -23.93 -3.22 -1.00
N GLY A 11 -23.34 -2.72 -2.08
CA GLY A 11 -22.57 -3.55 -3.02
C GLY A 11 -21.35 -4.23 -2.38
N LEU A 12 -20.68 -3.57 -1.44
CA LEU A 12 -19.54 -4.15 -0.72
C LEU A 12 -19.99 -5.23 0.26
N LEU A 13 -21.11 -5.00 0.96
CA LEU A 13 -21.72 -6.03 1.81
C LEU A 13 -22.09 -7.27 1.00
N PHE A 14 -22.71 -7.10 -0.16
CA PHE A 14 -23.06 -8.21 -1.05
C PHE A 14 -21.81 -8.98 -1.50
N ALA A 15 -20.74 -8.27 -1.91
CA ALA A 15 -19.49 -8.91 -2.30
C ALA A 15 -18.84 -9.69 -1.14
N LEU A 16 -18.87 -9.15 0.08
CA LEU A 16 -18.39 -9.83 1.28
C LEU A 16 -19.19 -11.11 1.57
N GLU A 17 -20.52 -11.05 1.44
CA GLU A 17 -21.40 -12.21 1.63
C GLU A 17 -21.14 -13.31 0.60
N GLN A 18 -21.02 -12.95 -0.68
CA GLN A 18 -20.69 -13.90 -1.74
C GLN A 18 -19.30 -14.52 -1.53
N THR A 19 -18.33 -13.75 -1.03
CA THR A 19 -16.99 -14.25 -0.73
C THR A 19 -17.02 -15.22 0.45
N ALA A 20 -17.77 -14.91 1.51
CA ALA A 20 -17.97 -15.80 2.64
C ALA A 20 -18.59 -17.14 2.21
N LEU A 21 -19.62 -17.10 1.36
CA LEU A 21 -20.26 -18.31 0.82
C LEU A 21 -19.29 -19.16 -0.02
N LYS A 22 -18.49 -18.53 -0.89
CA LYS A 22 -17.54 -19.24 -1.77
C LYS A 22 -16.35 -19.85 -1.04
N THR A 23 -15.86 -19.17 0.00
CA THR A 23 -14.63 -19.57 0.71
C THR A 23 -14.89 -20.40 1.96
N GLY A 24 -16.13 -20.41 2.47
CA GLY A 24 -16.47 -21.02 3.76
C GLY A 24 -15.96 -20.23 4.97
N PHE A 25 -15.35 -19.07 4.78
CA PHE A 25 -14.93 -18.20 5.88
C PHE A 25 -16.06 -17.30 6.36
N SER A 26 -16.04 -16.95 7.65
CA SER A 26 -16.97 -15.96 8.19
C SER A 26 -16.65 -14.56 7.64
N LYS A 27 -17.68 -13.72 7.55
CA LYS A 27 -17.52 -12.29 7.20
C LYS A 27 -16.49 -11.60 8.08
N SER A 28 -16.53 -11.85 9.39
CA SER A 28 -15.58 -11.28 10.34
C SER A 28 -14.14 -11.68 10.05
N LYS A 29 -13.87 -12.96 9.73
CA LYS A 29 -12.51 -13.43 9.39
C LYS A 29 -11.99 -12.78 8.11
N ILE A 30 -12.87 -12.58 7.11
CA ILE A 30 -12.51 -11.89 5.86
C ILE A 30 -12.20 -10.42 6.14
N MET A 31 -13.04 -9.74 6.91
CA MET A 31 -12.84 -8.33 7.28
C MET A 31 -11.59 -8.12 8.12
N GLU A 32 -11.32 -9.02 9.08
CA GLU A 32 -10.11 -8.98 9.91
C GLU A 32 -8.85 -9.10 9.05
N LYS A 33 -8.80 -10.06 8.12
CA LYS A 33 -7.68 -10.20 7.18
C LYS A 33 -7.54 -9.00 6.24
N ALA A 34 -8.65 -8.43 5.79
CA ALA A 34 -8.63 -7.24 4.95
C ALA A 34 -8.07 -6.02 5.72
N LEU A 35 -8.48 -5.86 6.98
CA LEU A 35 -7.99 -4.80 7.85
C LEU A 35 -6.51 -4.98 8.19
N GLU A 36 -6.08 -6.20 8.53
CA GLU A 36 -4.67 -6.53 8.79
C GLU A 36 -3.78 -6.12 7.60
N ARG A 37 -4.17 -6.52 6.39
CA ARG A 37 -3.45 -6.15 5.16
C ARG A 37 -3.43 -4.65 4.93
N TYR A 38 -4.58 -4.00 5.06
CA TYR A 38 -4.67 -2.55 4.83
C TYR A 38 -3.83 -1.75 5.82
N LEU A 39 -3.73 -2.19 7.07
CA LEU A 39 -2.85 -1.56 8.06
C LEU A 39 -1.36 -1.74 7.76
N ILE A 40 -0.98 -2.88 7.17
CA ILE A 40 0.40 -3.10 6.69
C ILE A 40 0.71 -2.15 5.54
N GLU A 41 -0.17 -2.06 4.53
CA GLU A 41 0.00 -1.15 3.38
C GLU A 41 0.11 0.32 3.83
N ILE A 42 -0.75 0.77 4.75
CA ILE A 42 -0.65 2.13 5.31
C ILE A 42 0.72 2.37 5.96
N LYS A 43 1.24 1.35 6.67
CA LYS A 43 2.55 1.48 7.32
C LYS A 43 3.66 1.59 6.27
N GLU A 44 3.61 0.77 5.23
CA GLU A 44 4.56 0.81 4.11
C GLU A 44 4.51 2.17 3.40
N ASP A 45 3.31 2.68 3.07
CA ASP A 45 3.12 4.00 2.44
C ASP A 45 3.75 5.14 3.27
N LEU A 46 3.61 5.09 4.60
CA LEU A 46 4.20 6.08 5.50
C LEU A 46 5.73 5.99 5.53
N GLU A 47 6.28 4.77 5.54
CA GLU A 47 7.72 4.54 5.49
C GLU A 47 8.31 4.99 4.14
N ASP A 48 7.66 4.66 3.04
CA ASP A 48 8.06 5.04 1.68
C ASP A 48 8.03 6.56 1.50
N SER A 49 6.97 7.23 1.96
CA SER A 49 6.88 8.69 1.90
C SER A 49 8.03 9.36 2.66
N SER A 50 8.35 8.85 3.85
CA SER A 50 9.44 9.36 4.69
C SER A 50 10.80 9.12 4.05
N LEU A 51 11.02 7.93 3.49
CA LEU A 51 12.25 7.57 2.81
C LEU A 51 12.47 8.41 1.55
N ALA A 52 11.43 8.62 0.75
CA ALA A 52 11.49 9.44 -0.45
C ALA A 52 11.78 10.91 -0.14
N GLU A 53 11.14 11.49 0.88
CA GLU A 53 11.39 12.87 1.30
C GLU A 53 12.83 13.05 1.79
N LYS A 54 13.34 12.09 2.56
CA LYS A 54 14.72 12.08 3.01
C LYS A 54 15.71 11.98 1.85
N ALA A 55 15.52 11.01 0.95
CA ALA A 55 16.39 10.79 -0.20
C ALA A 55 16.43 12.04 -1.11
N TRP A 56 15.27 12.68 -1.32
CA TRP A 56 15.21 13.93 -2.06
C TRP A 56 15.97 15.06 -1.36
N SER A 57 15.78 15.21 -0.05
CA SER A 57 16.46 16.25 0.73
C SER A 57 17.99 16.07 0.74
N GLU A 58 18.47 14.83 0.88
CA GLU A 58 19.90 14.51 0.83
C GLU A 58 20.50 14.78 -0.55
N PHE A 59 19.82 14.39 -1.63
CA PHE A 59 20.24 14.68 -3.00
C PHE A 59 20.26 16.19 -3.30
N ALA A 60 19.21 16.92 -2.90
CA ALA A 60 19.13 18.36 -3.09
C ALA A 60 20.25 19.10 -2.33
N ALA A 61 20.64 18.60 -1.16
CA ALA A 61 21.71 19.17 -0.34
C ALA A 61 23.11 18.78 -0.83
N SER A 62 23.29 17.64 -1.50
CA SER A 62 24.60 17.17 -1.96
C SER A 62 25.15 18.00 -3.12
N GLY A 63 24.29 18.65 -3.89
CA GLY A 63 24.67 19.37 -5.10
C GLY A 63 25.14 18.46 -6.23
N GLU A 64 24.86 17.16 -6.13
CA GLU A 64 25.13 16.20 -7.19
C GLU A 64 24.40 16.55 -8.49
N ARG A 65 25.02 16.25 -9.62
CA ARG A 65 24.40 16.48 -10.92
C ARG A 65 23.30 15.47 -11.19
N THR A 66 22.25 15.90 -11.88
CA THR A 66 21.28 15.00 -12.49
C THR A 66 21.84 14.39 -13.78
N TYR A 67 21.27 13.26 -14.19
CA TYR A 67 21.59 12.58 -15.44
C TYR A 67 20.39 12.61 -16.38
N THR A 68 20.66 12.70 -17.67
CA THR A 68 19.66 12.46 -18.72
C THR A 68 19.41 10.96 -18.89
N LEU A 69 18.26 10.60 -19.47
CA LEU A 69 17.96 9.18 -19.74
C LEU A 69 19.00 8.56 -20.69
N ASP A 70 19.51 9.29 -21.68
CA ASP A 70 20.54 8.81 -22.60
C ASP A 70 21.87 8.49 -21.88
N GLU A 71 22.26 9.31 -20.90
CA GLU A 71 23.45 9.04 -20.07
C GLU A 71 23.25 7.78 -19.22
N VAL A 72 22.07 7.64 -18.60
CA VAL A 72 21.74 6.47 -17.77
C VAL A 72 21.71 5.20 -18.62
N SER A 73 21.04 5.22 -19.78
CA SER A 73 20.98 4.09 -20.71
C SER A 73 22.37 3.66 -21.18
N LYS A 74 23.22 4.63 -21.55
CA LYS A 74 24.59 4.36 -21.97
C LYS A 74 25.43 3.74 -20.85
N GLU A 75 25.27 4.20 -19.61
CA GLU A 75 25.99 3.68 -18.45
C GLU A 75 25.53 2.28 -18.04
N LEU A 76 24.22 2.02 -18.06
CA LEU A 76 23.63 0.74 -17.68
C LEU A 76 23.62 -0.30 -18.83
N GLY A 77 23.91 0.10 -20.05
CA GLY A 77 23.92 -0.78 -21.22
C GLY A 77 22.53 -1.27 -21.62
N ILE A 78 21.50 -0.43 -21.40
CA ILE A 78 20.08 -0.70 -21.71
C ILE A 78 19.53 0.19 -22.81
#